data_AF-A0A5N6E1B4-F1
#
_entry.id   AF-A0A5N6E1B4-F1
#
_cell.length_a   1.000
_cell.length_b   1.000
_cell.length_c   1.000
_cell.angle_alpha   90.00
_cell.angle_beta   90.00
_cell.angle_gamma   90.00
#
_symmetry.space_group_name_H-M   'P 1'
#
loop_
_entity.id
_entity.type
_entity.pdbx_description
1 polymer ?
#
loop_
_entity_poly.entity_id
_entity_poly.type
_entity_poly.pdbx_seq_one_letter_code
_entity_poly.pdbx_strand_id
1 'polypeptide(L)'
;MEGPLQRARDRGRKERIRREILPKSNREIVKSDVGKPTEKKLMTLLRGLGSDLGINAFALNWRYDDKDRTWNTGIEEANYLARHVVEHLSIYSPDQDPTKIPFYLTSTEFTNELYGKCAKEFKRRLGLPQCDRPLFVLRNVVMSPFPTDNDFISTMVDYFGSVVEDGVRLCRKRNARGPAIHRFVMQRTDEIFLAYQPSFNLGKHRQQIILALELGDYTKSDYIEIRESNPQDSIFLKSSVEIDL
;
A
#
# COMPACT_ATOMS: atom_id res chain seq x y z
N MET A 1 6.15 -22.00 4.15
CA MET A 1 6.29 -21.79 2.69
C MET A 1 5.36 -22.76 1.98
N GLU A 2 4.47 -22.30 1.09
CA GLU A 2 3.65 -23.21 0.28
C GLU A 2 4.52 -23.96 -0.75
N GLY A 3 4.28 -25.27 -0.90
CA GLY A 3 5.03 -26.12 -1.82
C GLY A 3 4.89 -25.68 -3.29
N PRO A 4 5.86 -26.03 -4.17
CA PRO A 4 5.81 -25.68 -5.60
C PRO A 4 4.53 -26.14 -6.32
N LEU A 5 4.02 -27.32 -5.96
CA LEU A 5 2.78 -27.91 -6.48
C LEU A 5 1.54 -27.07 -6.13
N GLN A 6 1.44 -26.60 -4.89
CA GLN A 6 0.31 -25.76 -4.45
C GLN A 6 0.30 -24.42 -5.22
N ARG A 7 1.48 -23.80 -5.38
CA ARG A 7 1.62 -22.56 -6.16
C ARG A 7 1.25 -22.73 -7.64
N ALA A 8 1.62 -23.86 -8.25
CA ALA A 8 1.23 -24.17 -9.63
C ALA A 8 -0.29 -24.36 -9.76
N ARG A 9 -0.91 -25.08 -8.82
CA ARG A 9 -2.37 -25.26 -8.76
C ARG A 9 -3.10 -23.92 -8.60
N ASP A 10 -2.61 -23.05 -7.72
CA ASP A 10 -3.22 -21.74 -7.48
C ASP A 10 -3.09 -20.81 -8.70
N ARG A 11 -1.95 -20.84 -9.41
CA ARG A 11 -1.79 -20.13 -10.68
C ARG A 11 -2.77 -20.62 -11.75
N GLY A 12 -2.90 -21.95 -11.89
CA GLY A 12 -3.85 -22.55 -12.83
C GLY A 12 -5.30 -22.17 -12.50
N ARG A 13 -5.68 -22.15 -11.22
CA ARG A 13 -7.00 -21.71 -10.76
C ARG A 13 -7.25 -20.24 -11.08
N LYS A 14 -6.29 -19.34 -10.79
CA LYS A 14 -6.41 -17.91 -11.11
C LYS A 14 -6.58 -17.67 -12.61
N GLU A 15 -5.83 -18.40 -13.43
CA GLU A 15 -5.93 -18.26 -14.89
C GLU A 15 -7.28 -18.74 -15.43
N ARG A 16 -7.80 -19.84 -14.89
CA ARG A 16 -9.15 -20.31 -15.21
C ARG A 16 -10.22 -19.27 -14.84
N ILE A 17 -10.10 -18.61 -13.68
CA ILE A 17 -11.03 -17.53 -13.28
C ILE A 17 -10.98 -16.38 -14.29
N ARG A 18 -9.80 -15.90 -14.66
CA ARG A 18 -9.63 -14.79 -15.62
C ARG A 18 -10.20 -15.09 -16.99
N ARG A 19 -10.00 -16.31 -17.48
CA ARG A 19 -10.42 -16.70 -18.83
C ARG A 19 -11.90 -17.09 -18.89
N GLU A 20 -12.40 -17.79 -17.87
CA GLU A 20 -13.68 -18.49 -17.97
C GLU A 20 -14.79 -17.92 -17.08
N ILE A 21 -14.48 -17.04 -16.13
CA ILE A 21 -15.48 -16.42 -15.23
C ILE A 21 -15.57 -14.92 -15.49
N LEU A 22 -14.47 -14.17 -15.31
CA LEU A 22 -14.50 -12.70 -15.35
C LEU A 22 -15.12 -12.09 -16.63
N PRO A 23 -14.85 -12.58 -17.85
CA PRO A 23 -15.37 -11.97 -19.07
C PRO A 23 -16.77 -12.45 -19.47
N LYS A 24 -17.42 -13.30 -18.66
CA LYS A 24 -18.67 -13.97 -19.03
C LYS A 24 -19.86 -13.42 -18.27
N SER A 25 -20.99 -13.34 -18.96
CA SER A 25 -22.29 -13.12 -18.34
C SER A 25 -22.72 -14.32 -17.49
N ASN A 26 -23.65 -14.08 -16.57
CA ASN A 26 -24.31 -15.11 -15.76
C ASN A 26 -24.83 -16.28 -16.60
N ARG A 27 -25.46 -15.99 -17.74
CA ARG A 27 -26.04 -17.00 -18.63
C ARG A 27 -24.97 -17.87 -19.29
N GLU A 28 -23.85 -17.28 -19.70
CA GLU A 28 -22.74 -18.02 -20.32
C GLU A 28 -22.04 -18.93 -19.32
N ILE A 29 -21.87 -18.49 -18.07
CA ILE A 29 -21.30 -19.32 -17.00
C ILE A 29 -22.16 -20.57 -16.79
N VAL A 30 -23.47 -20.40 -16.59
CA VAL A 30 -24.40 -21.53 -16.37
C VAL A 30 -24.46 -22.46 -17.58
N LYS A 31 -24.56 -21.91 -18.81
CA LYS A 31 -24.56 -22.71 -20.03
C LYS A 31 -23.27 -23.51 -20.20
N SER A 32 -22.13 -22.93 -19.85
CA SER A 32 -20.85 -23.59 -20.00
C SER A 32 -20.66 -24.79 -19.06
N ASP A 33 -21.53 -24.96 -18.07
CA ASP A 33 -21.51 -26.08 -17.13
C ASP A 33 -22.41 -27.26 -17.54
N VAL A 34 -23.24 -27.09 -18.58
CA VAL A 34 -24.13 -28.14 -19.08
C VAL A 34 -23.31 -29.34 -19.58
N GLY A 35 -23.69 -30.54 -19.14
CA GLY A 35 -23.03 -31.79 -19.50
C GLY A 35 -21.63 -32.01 -18.88
N LYS A 36 -21.11 -31.05 -18.10
CA LYS A 36 -19.82 -31.22 -17.41
C LYS A 36 -19.99 -31.95 -16.07
N PRO A 37 -19.01 -32.79 -15.67
CA PRO A 37 -18.97 -33.33 -14.32
C PRO A 37 -18.67 -32.23 -13.29
N THR A 38 -19.12 -32.41 -12.04
CA THR A 38 -19.19 -31.39 -11.00
C THR A 38 -17.86 -30.66 -10.76
N GLU A 39 -16.75 -31.38 -10.74
CA GLU A 39 -15.40 -30.84 -10.54
C GLU A 39 -14.91 -29.95 -11.68
N LYS A 40 -15.47 -30.12 -12.89
CA LYS A 40 -15.15 -29.31 -14.08
C LYS A 40 -16.10 -28.13 -14.28
N LYS A 41 -17.16 -28.01 -13.48
CA LYS A 41 -18.09 -26.88 -13.53
C LYS A 41 -17.44 -25.59 -13.01
N LEU A 42 -17.77 -24.46 -13.62
CA LEU A 42 -17.43 -23.11 -13.17
C LEU A 42 -18.21 -22.73 -11.94
N MET A 43 -19.48 -23.14 -11.83
CA MET A 43 -20.29 -22.88 -10.64
C MET A 43 -19.73 -23.54 -9.39
N THR A 44 -19.10 -24.72 -9.52
CA THR A 44 -18.38 -25.35 -8.40
C THR A 44 -17.17 -24.53 -7.98
N LEU A 45 -16.43 -23.97 -8.94
CA LEU A 45 -15.31 -23.08 -8.68
C LEU A 45 -15.78 -21.79 -8.00
N LEU A 46 -16.82 -21.12 -8.53
CA LEU A 46 -17.41 -19.89 -8.01
C LEU A 46 -17.90 -20.02 -6.57
N ARG A 47 -18.61 -21.11 -6.24
CA ARG A 47 -19.08 -21.38 -4.87
C ARG A 47 -17.95 -21.58 -3.86
N GLY A 48 -16.74 -21.89 -4.33
CA GLY A 48 -15.54 -21.98 -3.49
C GLY A 48 -14.69 -20.72 -3.47
N LEU A 49 -15.24 -19.56 -3.86
CA LEU A 49 -14.58 -18.25 -3.82
C LEU A 49 -15.33 -17.32 -2.86
N GLY A 50 -14.56 -16.44 -2.19
CA GLY A 50 -15.12 -15.38 -1.37
C GLY A 50 -15.52 -15.85 0.03
N SER A 51 -16.41 -15.06 0.62
CA SER A 51 -16.94 -15.22 1.98
C SER A 51 -18.02 -16.29 2.08
N ASP A 52 -18.19 -16.83 3.28
CA ASP A 52 -19.27 -17.76 3.60
C ASP A 52 -20.65 -17.08 3.53
N LEU A 53 -20.76 -15.82 3.96
CA LEU A 53 -22.03 -15.09 4.12
C LEU A 53 -21.96 -13.67 3.55
N GLY A 54 -21.41 -13.52 2.34
CA GLY A 54 -21.50 -12.27 1.57
C GLY A 54 -20.63 -11.10 2.05
N ILE A 55 -19.73 -11.32 3.03
CA ILE A 55 -18.79 -10.30 3.53
C ILE A 55 -17.37 -10.67 3.09
N ASN A 56 -16.95 -10.16 1.93
CA ASN A 56 -15.63 -10.43 1.38
C ASN A 56 -14.59 -9.51 2.03
N ALA A 57 -13.51 -10.10 2.56
CA ALA A 57 -12.37 -9.38 3.11
C ALA A 57 -11.13 -9.58 2.22
N PHE A 58 -10.46 -8.50 1.85
CA PHE A 58 -9.24 -8.53 1.05
C PHE A 58 -8.32 -7.37 1.44
N ALA A 59 -7.02 -7.52 1.20
CA ALA A 59 -6.06 -6.45 1.45
C ALA A 59 -5.13 -6.29 0.25
N LEU A 60 -4.47 -5.14 0.20
CA LEU A 60 -3.64 -4.74 -0.91
C LEU A 60 -2.17 -4.74 -0.50
N ASN A 61 -1.33 -5.10 -1.46
CA ASN A 61 0.10 -4.86 -1.39
C ASN A 61 0.57 -4.43 -2.79
N TRP A 62 1.77 -3.89 -2.87
CA TRP A 62 2.29 -3.29 -4.09
C TRP A 62 3.76 -3.65 -4.30
N ARG A 63 4.26 -3.36 -5.50
CA ARG A 63 5.66 -3.61 -5.88
C ARG A 63 6.37 -2.31 -6.18
N TYR A 64 7.64 -2.22 -5.80
CA TYR A 64 8.49 -1.05 -6.03
C TYR A 64 8.65 -0.73 -7.52
N ASP A 65 8.82 -1.78 -8.33
CA ASP A 65 8.93 -1.68 -9.76
C ASP A 65 8.36 -2.94 -10.43
N ASP A 66 7.95 -2.79 -11.68
CA ASP A 66 7.36 -3.85 -12.49
C ASP A 66 8.41 -4.78 -13.11
N LYS A 67 9.67 -4.33 -13.27
CA LYS A 67 10.77 -5.14 -13.82
C LYS A 67 11.35 -6.07 -12.77
N ASP A 68 11.78 -5.51 -11.63
CA ASP A 68 12.41 -6.29 -10.55
C ASP A 68 11.40 -7.09 -9.73
N ARG A 69 10.11 -6.73 -9.85
CA ARG A 69 8.96 -7.38 -9.19
C ARG A 69 9.10 -7.50 -7.67
N THR A 70 9.92 -6.64 -7.06
CA THR A 70 10.16 -6.62 -5.62
C THR A 70 8.92 -6.13 -4.89
N TRP A 71 8.39 -6.98 -4.02
CA TRP A 71 7.24 -6.65 -3.18
C TRP A 71 7.61 -5.70 -2.06
N ASN A 72 6.68 -4.80 -1.73
CA ASN A 72 6.72 -4.09 -0.46
C ASN A 72 6.58 -5.08 0.71
N THR A 73 7.45 -4.92 1.71
CA THR A 73 7.45 -5.68 2.97
C THR A 73 7.07 -4.80 4.17
N GLY A 74 6.86 -3.50 3.97
CA GLY A 74 6.41 -2.57 5.00
C GLY A 74 4.90 -2.65 5.19
N ILE A 75 4.46 -3.11 6.37
CA ILE A 75 3.02 -3.17 6.71
C ILE A 75 2.39 -1.77 6.67
N GLU A 76 3.09 -0.75 7.16
CA GLU A 76 2.57 0.63 7.13
C GLU A 76 2.36 1.15 5.71
N GLU A 77 3.18 0.74 4.75
CA GLU A 77 3.02 1.14 3.35
C GLU A 77 1.91 0.35 2.65
N ALA A 78 1.64 -0.88 3.07
CA ALA A 78 0.45 -1.60 2.62
C ALA A 78 -0.83 -0.97 3.21
N ASN A 79 -0.79 -0.61 4.50
CA ASN A 79 -1.87 0.10 5.17
C ASN A 79 -2.11 1.49 4.56
N TYR A 80 -1.06 2.20 4.15
CA TYR A 80 -1.15 3.48 3.45
C TYR A 80 -1.93 3.34 2.13
N LEU A 81 -1.60 2.33 1.31
CA LEU A 81 -2.33 2.04 0.07
C LEU A 81 -3.80 1.73 0.36
N ALA A 82 -4.08 0.88 1.36
CA ALA A 82 -5.45 0.50 1.68
C ALA A 82 -6.28 1.70 2.18
N ARG A 83 -5.69 2.60 2.99
CA ARG A 83 -6.34 3.84 3.42
C ARG A 83 -6.65 4.76 2.24
N HIS A 84 -5.69 4.96 1.34
CA HIS A 84 -5.91 5.73 0.11
C HIS A 84 -7.11 5.21 -0.68
N VAL A 85 -7.23 3.89 -0.84
CA VAL A 85 -8.36 3.28 -1.57
C VAL A 85 -9.68 3.51 -0.85
N VAL A 86 -9.73 3.38 0.48
CA VAL A 86 -10.95 3.64 1.25
C VAL A 86 -11.37 5.10 1.16
N GLU A 87 -10.43 6.04 1.26
CA GLU A 87 -10.72 7.48 1.15
C GLU A 87 -11.39 7.82 -0.20
N HIS A 88 -11.08 7.08 -1.27
CA HIS A 88 -11.69 7.30 -2.59
C HIS A 88 -12.98 6.51 -2.81
N LEU A 89 -13.21 5.45 -2.03
CA LEU A 89 -14.36 4.55 -2.16
C LEU A 89 -15.25 4.58 -0.90
N SER A 90 -15.22 5.68 -0.17
CA SER A 90 -16.07 5.93 0.99
C SER A 90 -16.25 7.42 1.21
N ILE A 91 -17.25 7.79 2.01
CA ILE A 91 -17.41 9.16 2.50
C ILE A 91 -16.58 9.27 3.79
N TYR A 92 -15.44 9.95 3.71
CA TYR A 92 -14.53 10.16 4.84
C TYR A 92 -14.52 11.61 5.35
N SER A 93 -15.11 12.57 4.62
CA SER A 93 -15.19 13.98 5.00
C SER A 93 -16.56 14.59 4.66
N PRO A 94 -17.07 15.55 5.47
CA PRO A 94 -18.32 16.28 5.18
C PRO A 94 -18.34 17.04 3.84
N ASP A 95 -17.17 17.43 3.33
CA ASP A 95 -17.06 18.24 2.10
C ASP A 95 -17.06 17.39 0.82
N GLN A 96 -17.10 16.06 0.94
CA GLN A 96 -17.14 15.19 -0.23
C GLN A 96 -18.53 15.14 -0.84
N ASP A 97 -18.57 15.15 -2.18
CA ASP A 97 -19.78 14.89 -2.94
C ASP A 97 -20.00 13.37 -3.09
N PRO A 98 -20.97 12.77 -2.38
CA PRO A 98 -21.20 11.33 -2.41
C PRO A 98 -21.71 10.85 -3.78
N THR A 99 -22.22 11.74 -4.62
CA THR A 99 -22.73 11.38 -5.96
C THR A 99 -21.60 11.06 -6.95
N LYS A 100 -20.36 11.45 -6.62
CA LYS A 100 -19.16 11.18 -7.45
C LYS A 100 -18.49 9.84 -7.14
N ILE A 101 -18.93 9.15 -6.09
CA ILE A 101 -18.36 7.85 -5.68
C ILE A 101 -19.19 6.73 -6.32
N PRO A 102 -18.63 5.94 -7.24
CA PRO A 102 -19.41 4.98 -8.03
C PRO A 102 -19.85 3.75 -7.23
N PHE A 103 -19.09 3.37 -6.22
CA PHE A 103 -19.45 2.31 -5.29
C PHE A 103 -18.67 2.46 -3.98
N TYR A 104 -19.15 1.78 -2.94
CA TYR A 104 -18.65 1.95 -1.58
C TYR A 104 -17.94 0.70 -1.07
N LEU A 105 -16.78 0.90 -0.47
CA LEU A 105 -16.07 -0.09 0.33
C LEU A 105 -16.02 0.36 1.80
N THR A 106 -16.00 -0.62 2.69
CA THR A 106 -15.72 -0.40 4.11
C THR A 106 -14.34 -0.97 4.43
N SER A 107 -13.85 -0.71 5.64
CA SER A 107 -12.58 -1.25 6.09
C SER A 107 -12.60 -1.60 7.57
N THR A 108 -11.57 -2.35 7.97
CA THR A 108 -11.30 -2.71 9.37
C THR A 108 -9.82 -3.00 9.54
N GLU A 109 -9.39 -3.19 10.78
CA GLU A 109 -8.01 -3.55 11.10
C GLU A 109 -7.94 -4.94 11.71
N PHE A 110 -7.08 -5.78 11.15
CA PHE A 110 -6.74 -7.07 11.73
C PHE A 110 -5.59 -6.90 12.71
N THR A 111 -5.93 -6.65 13.98
CA THR A 111 -4.97 -6.58 15.09
C THR A 111 -4.52 -7.98 15.51
N ASN A 112 -3.30 -8.10 16.04
CA ASN A 112 -2.81 -9.39 16.52
C ASN A 112 -3.58 -9.89 17.76
N GLU A 113 -4.06 -8.98 18.60
CA GLU A 113 -4.84 -9.31 19.80
C GLU A 113 -6.16 -10.02 19.45
N LEU A 114 -6.90 -9.52 18.46
CA LEU A 114 -8.19 -10.08 18.08
C LEU A 114 -8.07 -11.25 17.09
N TYR A 115 -7.13 -11.16 16.14
CA TYR A 115 -7.06 -12.11 15.02
C TYR A 115 -5.87 -13.08 15.10
N GLY A 116 -4.86 -12.82 15.92
CA GLY A 116 -3.70 -13.69 16.15
C GLY A 116 -3.13 -14.35 14.89
N LYS A 117 -3.20 -15.69 14.85
CA LYS A 117 -2.70 -16.50 13.72
C LYS A 117 -3.37 -16.16 12.39
N CYS A 118 -4.65 -15.77 12.39
CA CYS A 118 -5.37 -15.39 11.18
C CYS A 118 -4.73 -14.15 10.52
N ALA A 119 -4.47 -13.10 11.30
CA ALA A 119 -3.81 -11.90 10.80
C ALA A 119 -2.40 -12.21 10.25
N LYS A 120 -1.64 -13.08 10.94
CA LYS A 120 -0.29 -13.49 10.50
C LYS A 120 -0.32 -14.27 9.18
N GLU A 121 -1.32 -15.12 8.98
CA GLU A 121 -1.50 -15.85 7.72
C GLU A 121 -1.93 -14.92 6.57
N PHE A 122 -2.80 -13.94 6.86
CA PHE A 122 -3.20 -12.92 5.90
C PHE A 122 -1.99 -12.11 5.40
N LYS A 123 -1.15 -11.63 6.33
CA LYS A 123 0.12 -10.93 6.04
C LYS A 123 1.06 -11.78 5.19
N ARG A 124 1.24 -13.06 5.56
CA ARG A 124 2.08 -14.00 4.80
C ARG A 124 1.61 -14.15 3.35
N ARG A 125 0.30 -14.28 3.12
CA ARG A 125 -0.28 -14.41 1.78
C ARG A 125 -0.14 -13.14 0.94
N LEU A 126 -0.06 -11.98 1.58
CA LEU A 126 0.25 -10.69 0.95
C LEU A 126 1.75 -10.47 0.67
N GLY A 127 2.64 -11.34 1.15
CA GLY A 127 4.09 -11.13 1.07
C GLY A 127 4.64 -10.18 2.13
N LEU A 128 3.89 -9.93 3.20
CA LEU A 128 4.27 -9.09 4.33
C LEU A 128 4.85 -9.94 5.48
N PRO A 129 5.70 -9.36 6.34
CA PRO A 129 6.25 -10.05 7.51
C PRO A 129 5.15 -10.44 8.50
N GLN A 130 5.29 -11.61 9.11
CA GLN A 130 4.36 -12.12 10.13
C GLN A 130 4.65 -11.52 11.52
N CYS A 131 4.52 -10.21 11.66
CA CYS A 131 4.67 -9.52 12.95
C CYS A 131 3.32 -9.10 13.54
N ASP A 132 3.34 -8.47 14.70
CA ASP A 132 2.13 -8.16 15.47
C ASP A 132 1.48 -6.81 15.09
N ARG A 133 2.08 -6.06 14.16
CA ARG A 133 1.50 -4.79 13.66
C ARG A 133 0.14 -5.02 12.99
N PRO A 134 -0.85 -4.14 13.21
CA PRO A 134 -2.16 -4.24 12.56
C PRO A 134 -2.06 -4.20 11.04
N LEU A 135 -2.90 -4.98 10.36
CA LEU A 135 -3.07 -4.91 8.91
C LEU A 135 -4.43 -4.30 8.60
N PHE A 136 -4.45 -3.27 7.75
CA PHE A 136 -5.66 -2.65 7.26
C PHE A 136 -6.27 -3.50 6.14
N VAL A 137 -7.56 -3.80 6.25
CA VAL A 137 -8.27 -4.75 5.39
C VAL A 137 -9.53 -4.08 4.82
N LEU A 138 -9.73 -4.26 3.52
CA LEU A 138 -10.92 -3.81 2.79
C LEU A 138 -12.03 -4.84 2.95
N ARG A 139 -13.25 -4.35 3.18
CA ARG A 139 -14.45 -5.16 3.36
C ARG A 139 -15.51 -4.76 2.35
N ASN A 140 -15.88 -5.71 1.51
CA ASN A 140 -16.99 -5.62 0.56
C ASN A 140 -18.16 -6.46 1.07
N VAL A 141 -19.23 -5.78 1.49
CA VAL A 141 -20.48 -6.42 1.93
C VAL A 141 -21.45 -6.44 0.76
N VAL A 142 -21.81 -7.63 0.30
CA VAL A 142 -22.68 -7.81 -0.85
C VAL A 142 -24.08 -8.17 -0.35
N MET A 143 -24.97 -7.18 -0.35
CA MET A 143 -26.40 -7.36 -0.04
C MET A 143 -27.30 -7.21 -1.27
N SER A 144 -26.77 -6.63 -2.34
CA SER A 144 -27.52 -6.39 -3.57
C SER A 144 -27.56 -7.66 -4.43
N PRO A 145 -28.74 -8.07 -4.93
CA PRO A 145 -28.85 -9.14 -5.92
C PRO A 145 -28.57 -8.66 -7.36
N PHE A 146 -28.43 -7.35 -7.59
CA PHE A 146 -28.34 -6.75 -8.91
C PHE A 146 -26.94 -6.54 -9.52
N PRO A 147 -25.79 -6.67 -8.81
CA PRO A 147 -24.53 -6.17 -9.35
C PRO A 147 -24.03 -6.98 -10.56
N THR A 148 -24.51 -8.21 -10.74
CA THR A 148 -24.11 -9.06 -11.87
C THR A 148 -24.86 -8.78 -13.17
N ASP A 149 -25.86 -7.91 -13.14
CA ASP A 149 -26.63 -7.55 -14.33
C ASP A 149 -25.89 -6.47 -15.14
N ASN A 150 -26.03 -6.55 -16.47
CA ASN A 150 -25.51 -5.56 -17.42
C ASN A 150 -24.04 -5.16 -17.22
N ASP A 151 -23.20 -6.12 -16.78
CA ASP A 151 -21.75 -5.95 -16.63
C ASP A 151 -21.31 -4.89 -15.60
N PHE A 152 -22.18 -4.54 -14.64
CA PHE A 152 -21.87 -3.51 -13.63
C PHE A 152 -20.64 -3.84 -12.75
N ILE A 153 -20.39 -5.13 -12.47
CA ILE A 153 -19.19 -5.58 -11.76
C ILE A 153 -17.91 -5.14 -12.47
N SER A 154 -17.86 -5.22 -13.80
CA SER A 154 -16.66 -4.84 -14.56
C SER A 154 -16.37 -3.35 -14.41
N THR A 155 -17.39 -2.49 -14.50
CA THR A 155 -17.24 -1.05 -14.25
C THR A 155 -16.73 -0.74 -12.83
N MET A 156 -17.22 -1.44 -11.81
CA MET A 156 -16.70 -1.29 -10.45
C MET A 156 -15.25 -1.75 -10.33
N VAL A 157 -14.89 -2.86 -10.96
CA VAL A 157 -13.51 -3.40 -10.93
C VAL A 157 -12.53 -2.49 -11.67
N ASP A 158 -12.93 -1.88 -12.79
CA ASP A 158 -12.11 -0.94 -13.53
C ASP A 158 -11.83 0.32 -12.72
N TYR A 159 -12.87 0.88 -12.09
CA TYR A 159 -12.71 2.03 -11.20
C TYR A 159 -11.91 1.70 -9.94
N PHE A 160 -12.13 0.50 -9.35
CA PHE A 160 -11.30 0.00 -8.27
C PHE A 160 -9.83 -0.07 -8.69
N GLY A 161 -9.57 -0.63 -9.88
CA GLY A 161 -8.25 -0.76 -10.46
C GLY A 161 -7.55 0.58 -10.61
N SER A 162 -8.22 1.59 -11.16
CA SER A 162 -7.63 2.92 -11.34
C SER A 162 -7.25 3.58 -10.00
N VAL A 163 -8.13 3.52 -8.99
CA VAL A 163 -7.85 4.04 -7.64
C VAL A 163 -6.66 3.31 -7.01
N VAL A 164 -6.58 1.99 -7.15
CA VAL A 164 -5.44 1.21 -6.66
C VAL A 164 -4.15 1.59 -7.39
N GLU A 165 -4.17 1.72 -8.71
CA GLU A 165 -3.02 2.11 -9.51
C GLU A 165 -2.50 3.50 -9.12
N ASP A 166 -3.41 4.46 -8.90
CA ASP A 166 -3.11 5.80 -8.42
C ASP A 166 -2.41 5.75 -7.06
N GLY A 167 -2.97 4.97 -6.11
CA GLY A 167 -2.36 4.72 -4.81
C GLY A 167 -0.98 4.06 -4.90
N VAL A 168 -0.80 3.11 -5.81
CA VAL A 168 0.49 2.44 -6.06
C VAL A 168 1.52 3.44 -6.57
N ARG A 169 1.16 4.34 -7.51
CA ARG A 169 2.07 5.40 -8.00
C ARG A 169 2.52 6.31 -6.86
N LEU A 170 1.60 6.69 -5.96
CA LEU A 170 1.93 7.46 -4.76
C LEU A 170 2.87 6.68 -3.83
N CYS A 171 2.60 5.41 -3.57
CA CYS A 171 3.45 4.56 -2.74
C CYS A 171 4.86 4.42 -3.31
N ARG A 172 5.00 4.22 -4.63
CA ARG A 172 6.29 4.16 -5.31
C ARG A 172 7.06 5.46 -5.18
N LYS A 173 6.43 6.61 -5.44
CA LYS A 173 7.05 7.94 -5.27
C LYS A 173 7.48 8.17 -3.83
N ARG A 174 6.60 7.84 -2.88
CA ARG A 174 6.81 7.98 -1.43
C ARG A 174 7.99 7.15 -0.94
N ASN A 175 8.19 5.95 -1.49
CA ASN A 175 9.23 5.01 -1.05
C ASN A 175 10.40 4.90 -2.04
N ALA A 176 10.51 5.82 -3.00
CA ALA A 176 11.65 5.88 -3.90
C ALA A 176 12.94 6.00 -3.08
N ARG A 177 13.97 5.28 -3.50
CA ARG A 177 15.31 5.34 -2.91
C ARG A 177 16.25 6.16 -3.80
N GLY A 178 17.43 6.47 -3.28
CA GLY A 178 18.49 7.16 -4.00
C GLY A 178 18.57 8.64 -3.64
N PRO A 179 19.38 9.41 -4.40
CA PRO A 179 19.82 10.72 -3.98
C PRO A 179 18.68 11.71 -3.71
N ALA A 180 18.87 12.58 -2.73
CA ALA A 180 17.97 13.70 -2.43
C ALA A 180 18.76 14.91 -1.94
N ILE A 181 18.07 16.04 -1.81
CA ILE A 181 18.61 17.19 -1.10
C ILE A 181 18.35 17.04 0.39
N HIS A 182 19.41 16.98 1.18
CA HIS A 182 19.35 16.73 2.62
C HIS A 182 19.50 18.02 3.40
N ARG A 183 18.75 18.14 4.50
CA ARG A 183 18.77 19.30 5.38
C ARG A 183 19.11 18.85 6.80
N PHE A 184 19.98 19.60 7.45
CA PHE A 184 20.44 19.37 8.80
C PHE A 184 20.27 20.65 9.61
N VAL A 185 19.87 20.52 10.87
CA VAL A 185 19.95 21.59 11.85
C VAL A 185 21.38 21.62 12.38
N MET A 186 22.01 22.78 12.34
CA MET A 186 23.34 22.98 12.92
C MET A 186 23.21 23.29 14.41
N GLN A 187 24.01 22.63 15.24
CA GLN A 187 23.98 22.76 16.69
C GLN A 187 25.37 23.03 17.25
N ARG A 188 25.39 23.83 18.34
CA ARG A 188 26.58 24.24 19.11
C ARG A 188 27.59 25.07 18.30
N THR A 189 28.54 25.72 18.99
CA THR A 189 29.57 26.59 18.37
C THR A 189 31.00 26.14 18.68
N ASP A 190 31.19 25.38 19.77
CA ASP A 190 32.47 24.80 20.17
C ASP A 190 32.82 23.60 19.28
N GLU A 191 31.97 22.56 19.33
CA GLU A 191 31.99 21.38 18.48
C GLU A 191 30.67 21.32 17.71
N ILE A 192 30.74 21.42 16.39
CA ILE A 192 29.55 21.61 15.55
C ILE A 192 28.95 20.25 15.20
N PHE A 193 27.66 20.11 15.50
CA PHE A 193 26.90 18.92 15.14
C PHE A 193 25.84 19.23 14.08
N LEU A 194 25.63 18.29 13.18
CA LEU A 194 24.55 18.28 12.19
C LEU A 194 23.50 17.26 12.60
N ALA A 195 22.34 17.74 13.05
CA ALA A 195 21.19 16.88 13.28
C ALA A 195 20.33 16.83 12.02
N TYR A 196 20.25 15.66 11.37
CA TYR A 196 19.46 15.51 10.15
C TYR A 196 17.98 15.79 10.40
N GLN A 197 17.30 16.40 9.42
CA GLN A 197 15.86 16.60 9.45
C GLN A 197 15.16 15.41 8.77
N PRO A 198 14.74 14.37 9.54
CA PRO A 198 14.07 13.22 8.96
C PRO A 198 12.70 13.58 8.41
N SER A 199 12.18 12.72 7.54
CA SER A 199 10.79 12.70 7.15
C SER A 199 10.27 11.27 7.11
N PHE A 200 9.24 11.00 7.90
CA PHE A 200 8.48 9.75 7.81
C PHE A 200 7.71 9.65 6.49
N ASN A 201 7.56 10.77 5.77
CA ASN A 201 6.78 10.83 4.55
C ASN A 201 7.54 10.44 3.29
N LEU A 202 8.86 10.50 3.26
CA LEU A 202 9.64 10.22 2.06
C LEU A 202 10.73 9.21 2.39
N GLY A 203 10.78 8.10 1.66
CA GLY A 203 11.70 6.99 1.88
C GLY A 203 13.16 7.43 1.98
N LYS A 204 13.58 8.34 1.10
CA LYS A 204 14.92 8.96 1.07
C LYS A 204 15.30 9.76 2.33
N HIS A 205 14.33 10.05 3.20
CA HIS A 205 14.48 10.86 4.40
C HIS A 205 14.14 10.10 5.70
N ARG A 206 13.88 8.79 5.64
CA ARG A 206 13.46 7.96 6.80
C ARG A 206 14.62 7.43 7.62
N GLN A 207 15.47 8.33 8.07
CA GLN A 207 16.63 7.99 8.88
C GLN A 207 16.96 9.07 9.89
N GLN A 208 17.55 8.67 11.00
CA GLN A 208 18.01 9.58 12.03
C GLN A 208 19.54 9.57 12.01
N ILE A 209 20.14 10.71 11.70
CA ILE A 209 21.59 10.87 11.57
C ILE A 209 22.01 12.10 12.39
N ILE A 210 23.07 11.94 13.17
CA ILE A 210 23.78 13.03 13.84
C ILE A 210 25.25 12.91 13.45
N LEU A 211 25.82 13.95 12.88
CA LEU A 211 27.22 14.00 12.46
C LEU A 211 27.97 15.06 13.26
N ALA A 212 29.20 14.78 13.68
CA ALA A 212 30.15 15.82 14.06
C ALA A 212 30.81 16.37 12.78
N LEU A 213 30.92 17.69 12.66
CA LEU A 213 31.44 18.35 11.47
C LEU A 213 32.63 19.24 11.83
N GLU A 214 33.70 19.13 11.05
CA GLU A 214 34.78 20.10 11.02
C GLU A 214 34.53 21.09 9.89
N LEU A 215 34.36 22.36 10.26
CA LEU A 215 34.29 23.47 9.32
C LEU A 215 35.68 24.11 9.19
N GLY A 216 36.02 24.57 7.98
CA GLY A 216 37.20 25.43 7.81
C GLY A 216 37.07 26.72 8.61
N ASP A 217 38.20 27.29 9.04
CA ASP A 217 38.26 28.40 10.01
C ASP A 217 37.36 29.59 9.65
N TYR A 218 37.35 29.96 8.36
CA TYR A 218 36.50 31.05 7.85
C TYR A 218 35.01 30.74 8.02
N THR A 219 34.56 29.58 7.54
CA THR A 219 33.15 29.16 7.64
C THR A 219 32.70 28.93 9.08
N LYS A 220 33.61 28.47 9.96
CA LYS A 220 33.31 28.33 11.39
C LYS A 220 33.06 29.69 12.03
N SER A 221 33.89 30.68 11.71
CA SER A 221 33.76 32.05 12.23
C SER A 221 32.43 32.68 11.79
N ASP A 222 32.10 32.60 10.50
CA ASP A 222 30.83 33.09 9.95
C ASP A 222 29.62 32.44 10.63
N TYR A 223 29.66 31.12 10.84
CA TYR A 223 28.58 30.40 11.50
C TYR A 223 28.38 30.83 12.96
N ILE A 224 29.47 31.03 13.71
CA ILE A 224 29.43 31.49 15.10
C ILE A 224 28.80 32.89 15.16
N GLU A 225 29.23 33.81 14.31
CA GLU A 225 28.70 35.18 14.24
C GLU A 225 27.19 35.19 13.94
N ILE A 226 26.74 34.39 12.96
CA ILE A 226 25.32 34.26 12.63
C ILE A 226 24.53 33.67 13.81
N ARG A 227 25.08 32.68 14.51
CA ARG A 227 24.44 32.00 15.64
C ARG A 227 24.30 32.90 16.85
N GLU A 228 25.33 33.69 17.15
CA GLU A 228 25.31 34.66 18.27
C GLU A 228 24.36 35.83 17.97
N SER A 229 24.30 36.27 16.71
CA SER A 229 23.37 37.33 16.27
C SER A 229 21.91 36.87 16.28
N ASN A 230 21.64 35.57 16.11
CA ASN A 230 20.29 35.00 16.00
C ASN A 230 20.12 33.77 16.93
N PRO A 231 20.18 33.94 18.26
CA PRO A 231 20.26 32.82 19.20
C PRO A 231 19.01 31.92 19.23
N GLN A 232 17.85 32.47 18.87
CA GLN A 232 16.57 31.74 18.84
C GLN A 232 16.30 31.06 17.50
N ASP A 233 17.01 31.43 16.44
CA ASP A 233 16.73 30.95 15.09
C ASP A 233 17.45 29.64 14.82
N SER A 234 16.76 28.71 14.16
CA SER A 234 17.37 27.48 13.69
C SER A 234 18.18 27.73 12.43
N ILE A 235 19.48 27.45 12.49
CA ILE A 235 20.37 27.50 11.33
C ILE A 235 20.42 26.13 10.69
N PHE A 236 20.35 26.10 9.36
CA PHE A 236 20.30 24.85 8.60
C PHE A 236 21.40 24.76 7.58
N LEU A 237 22.03 23.60 7.52
CA LEU A 237 22.88 23.18 6.41
C LEU A 237 22.04 22.37 5.42
N LYS A 238 22.16 22.69 4.13
CA LYS A 238 21.47 21.99 3.04
C LYS A 238 22.49 21.54 2.02
N SER A 239 22.40 20.29 1.57
CA SER A 239 23.26 19.83 0.47
C SER A 239 22.95 20.64 -0.80
N SER A 240 23.98 21.08 -1.51
CA SER A 240 23.85 21.82 -2.77
C SER A 240 23.51 20.92 -3.95
N VAL A 241 23.83 19.63 -3.85
CA VAL A 241 23.55 18.58 -4.83
C VAL A 241 22.80 17.42 -4.16
N GLU A 242 22.16 16.60 -4.98
CA GLU A 242 21.53 15.39 -4.48
C GLU A 242 22.60 14.38 -4.07
N ILE A 243 22.52 13.91 -2.83
CA ILE A 243 23.42 12.90 -2.26
C ILE A 243 22.60 11.74 -1.73
N ASP A 244 23.20 10.54 -1.68
CA ASP A 244 22.59 9.38 -1.05
C ASP A 244 23.13 9.29 0.39
N LEU A 245 22.24 9.25 1.37
CA LEU A 245 22.56 9.12 2.80
C LEU A 245 22.09 7.76 3.32
#